data_AF-A0A7Y3ABL0-F1
#
_entry.id   AF-A0A7Y3ABL0-F1
#
_cell.length_a   1.000
_cell.length_b   1.000
_cell.length_c   1.000
_cell.angle_alpha   90.00
_cell.angle_beta   90.00
_cell.angle_gamma   90.00
#
_symmetry.space_group_name_H-M   'P 1'
#
loop_
_entity.id
_entity.type
_entity.pdbx_description
1 polymer ?
#
loop_
_entity_poly.entity_id
_entity_poly.type
_entity_poly.pdbx_seq_one_letter_code
_entity_poly.pdbx_strand_id
1 'polypeptide(L)'
;MRTRLLAVTLVAAMVAAACSSDADEPAAAQPVSTTTEVEPPDDEPTSTVAPTVTAAPVVVEDRAYYILPPGNFGGFPTTDESLDQLALYDGLTPLRDEVSDADIEELFLPADFEPIGETTIEDTGRSGLTIEYDEFGVPHVTGETREDVAFGAGWVTARDRDLLISLGRGAARVAVADIPGIDAFGLVTTASQFVPSEAAEQLVSDQVQLILDTHGAEGEEIIADAQAYADGMTAYWESANLDREPVTVNDVIAVTAFIGSIFGAGGGSEAVNSEFLATLQETLGAELGRQAWEDLLPGDDPEAPTTLEE
;
A
#
# COMPACT_ATOMS: atom_id res chain seq x y z
N MET A 1 37.11 19.12 44.16
CA MET A 1 38.13 18.44 43.33
C MET A 1 37.61 17.06 42.98
N ARG A 2 37.33 16.83 41.69
CA ARG A 2 37.26 15.55 40.94
C ARG A 2 36.31 14.43 41.42
N THR A 3 35.58 13.68 40.60
CA THR A 3 35.04 13.75 39.22
C THR A 3 34.05 12.58 39.17
N ARG A 4 32.84 12.76 38.62
CA ARG A 4 31.90 11.67 38.30
C ARG A 4 32.37 10.95 37.03
N LEU A 5 32.27 9.62 36.96
CA LEU A 5 32.39 8.86 35.71
C LEU A 5 31.05 8.15 35.45
N LEU A 6 30.30 8.69 34.48
CA LEU A 6 29.29 7.95 33.71
C LEU A 6 30.04 7.18 32.62
N ALA A 7 29.64 5.94 32.35
CA ALA A 7 29.96 5.24 31.12
C ALA A 7 28.63 4.91 30.44
N VAL A 8 28.33 5.66 29.38
CA VAL A 8 27.29 5.35 28.39
C VAL A 8 28.03 4.86 27.16
N THR A 9 27.76 3.62 26.75
CA THR A 9 28.31 3.02 25.53
C THR A 9 27.30 3.26 24.41
N LEU A 10 27.65 4.15 23.49
CA LEU A 10 26.92 4.42 22.26
C LEU A 10 27.34 3.37 21.21
N VAL A 11 26.40 2.58 20.70
CA VAL A 11 26.58 1.78 19.48
C VAL A 11 25.92 2.55 18.35
N ALA A 12 26.73 3.07 17.43
CA ALA A 12 26.29 3.57 16.14
C ALA A 12 26.41 2.44 15.13
N ALA A 13 25.34 2.15 14.39
CA ALA A 13 25.39 1.33 13.19
C ALA A 13 24.59 2.03 12.08
N MET A 14 25.26 2.21 10.95
CA MET A 14 24.85 2.90 9.74
C MET A 14 23.70 2.17 9.04
N VAL A 15 22.75 2.93 8.49
CA VAL A 15 21.95 2.50 7.34
C VAL A 15 22.33 3.43 6.18
N ALA A 16 22.90 2.82 5.14
CA ALA A 16 23.27 3.49 3.90
C ALA A 16 22.02 3.67 3.03
N ALA A 17 21.78 4.90 2.60
CA ALA A 17 20.85 5.23 1.53
C ALA A 17 21.44 4.72 0.20
N ALA A 18 20.64 3.96 -0.56
CA ALA A 18 21.00 3.50 -1.90
C ALA A 18 19.94 3.96 -2.90
N CYS A 19 20.22 5.10 -3.54
CA CYS A 19 19.74 5.47 -4.87
C CYS A 19 20.87 6.28 -5.54
N SER A 20 21.79 5.60 -6.22
CA SER A 20 22.53 6.18 -7.34
C SER A 20 23.20 5.05 -8.12
N SER A 21 22.67 4.80 -9.31
CA SER A 21 23.30 4.02 -10.37
C SER A 21 24.61 4.68 -10.80
N ASP A 22 25.71 3.93 -10.78
CA ASP A 22 26.80 4.13 -11.72
C ASP A 22 27.45 2.78 -12.01
N ALA A 23 27.75 2.58 -13.29
CA ALA A 23 28.07 1.32 -13.94
C ALA A 23 29.40 0.72 -13.51
N ASP A 24 29.45 -0.61 -13.39
CA ASP A 24 30.69 -1.38 -13.53
C ASP A 24 30.38 -2.70 -14.29
N GLU A 25 31.19 -2.98 -15.31
CA GLU A 25 31.14 -4.20 -16.15
C GLU A 25 31.41 -5.47 -15.33
N PRO A 26 30.77 -6.62 -15.64
CA PRO A 26 31.05 -7.86 -14.94
C PRO A 26 32.32 -8.53 -15.49
N ALA A 27 33.21 -8.91 -14.58
CA ALA A 27 34.35 -9.77 -14.87
C ALA A 27 33.90 -11.21 -15.18
N ALA A 28 34.41 -11.78 -16.27
CA ALA A 28 34.06 -13.11 -16.77
C ALA A 28 34.44 -14.25 -15.82
N ALA A 29 33.45 -15.08 -15.45
CA ALA A 29 33.68 -16.37 -14.80
C ALA A 29 33.85 -17.49 -15.86
N GLN A 30 34.89 -18.30 -15.70
CA GLN A 30 35.21 -19.47 -16.54
C GLN A 30 34.32 -20.67 -16.18
N PRO A 31 33.91 -21.54 -17.12
CA PRO A 31 33.07 -22.68 -16.81
C PRO A 31 33.92 -23.86 -16.33
N VAL A 32 33.55 -24.48 -15.20
CA VAL A 32 34.04 -25.81 -14.83
C VAL A 32 33.05 -26.85 -15.33
N SER A 33 33.42 -27.53 -16.41
CA SER A 33 32.75 -28.74 -16.88
C SER A 33 32.93 -29.87 -15.86
N THR A 34 31.84 -30.50 -15.44
CA THR A 34 31.88 -31.89 -14.97
C THR A 34 30.75 -32.65 -15.64
N THR A 35 31.11 -33.31 -16.74
CA THR A 35 30.35 -34.38 -17.39
C THR A 35 30.27 -35.59 -16.46
N THR A 36 29.05 -36.03 -16.12
CA THR A 36 28.82 -37.42 -15.74
C THR A 36 27.85 -38.03 -16.73
N GLU A 37 28.41 -38.95 -17.51
CA GLU A 37 27.78 -39.74 -18.56
C GLU A 37 27.03 -40.91 -17.93
N VAL A 38 25.74 -41.06 -18.24
CA VAL A 38 24.95 -42.27 -17.96
C VAL A 38 24.26 -42.68 -19.27
N GLU A 39 24.66 -43.83 -19.82
CA GLU A 39 24.03 -44.50 -20.97
C GLU A 39 22.69 -45.17 -20.58
N PRO A 40 21.79 -45.43 -21.56
CA PRO A 40 20.33 -45.36 -21.39
C PRO A 40 19.64 -46.72 -21.20
N PRO A 41 18.33 -46.73 -20.93
CA PRO A 41 17.47 -47.77 -21.45
C PRO A 41 16.36 -47.22 -22.37
N ASP A 42 16.33 -47.84 -23.56
CA ASP A 42 15.21 -48.22 -24.43
C ASP A 42 14.29 -47.19 -25.11
N ASP A 43 14.27 -47.33 -26.43
CA ASP A 43 13.46 -46.67 -27.46
C ASP A 43 11.95 -46.67 -27.17
N GLU A 44 11.44 -45.53 -26.72
CA GLU A 44 10.06 -45.09 -26.97
C GLU A 44 10.13 -43.88 -27.93
N PRO A 45 9.34 -43.81 -29.01
CA PRO A 45 9.34 -42.67 -29.91
C PRO A 45 8.68 -41.48 -29.20
N THR A 46 9.45 -40.78 -28.36
CA THR A 46 9.07 -39.48 -27.82
C THR A 46 9.09 -38.51 -29.00
N SER A 47 7.90 -38.21 -29.49
CA SER A 47 7.65 -37.04 -30.34
C SER A 47 8.02 -35.79 -29.54
N THR A 48 9.30 -35.42 -29.57
CA THR A 48 9.81 -34.15 -29.07
C THR A 48 9.35 -33.07 -30.03
N VAL A 49 8.11 -32.63 -29.86
CA VAL A 49 7.72 -31.30 -30.29
C VAL A 49 8.45 -30.37 -29.31
N ALA A 50 9.60 -29.86 -29.74
CA ALA A 50 10.23 -28.76 -29.02
C ALA A 50 9.15 -27.67 -28.83
N PRO A 51 8.92 -27.16 -27.62
CA PRO A 51 8.01 -26.05 -27.45
C PRO A 51 8.56 -24.92 -28.31
N THR A 52 7.79 -24.53 -29.33
CA THR A 52 8.06 -23.30 -30.05
C THR A 52 7.89 -22.20 -29.00
N VAL A 53 9.01 -21.75 -28.43
CA VAL A 53 9.03 -20.53 -27.63
C VAL A 53 8.78 -19.42 -28.62
N THR A 54 7.51 -19.07 -28.79
CA THR A 54 7.12 -17.85 -29.49
C THR A 54 7.82 -16.73 -28.75
N ALA A 55 8.71 -16.01 -29.43
CA ALA A 55 9.35 -14.84 -28.86
C ALA A 55 8.25 -13.94 -28.29
N ALA A 56 8.45 -13.46 -27.06
CA ALA A 56 7.51 -12.54 -26.44
C ALA A 56 7.27 -11.38 -27.42
N PRO A 57 6.01 -10.96 -27.61
CA PRO A 57 5.71 -9.85 -28.49
C PRO A 57 6.54 -8.64 -28.06
N VAL A 58 7.11 -7.93 -29.04
CA VAL A 58 7.83 -6.69 -28.77
C VAL A 58 6.81 -5.68 -28.27
N VAL A 59 7.00 -5.18 -27.04
CA VAL A 59 6.21 -4.06 -26.51
C VAL A 59 6.51 -2.83 -27.36
N VAL A 60 5.48 -2.32 -28.04
CA VAL A 60 5.60 -1.16 -28.95
C VAL A 60 5.11 0.14 -28.30
N GLU A 61 4.32 0.04 -27.24
CA GLU A 61 3.71 1.16 -26.53
C GLU A 61 3.32 0.75 -25.10
N ASP A 62 3.55 1.64 -24.13
CA ASP A 62 3.07 1.48 -22.76
C ASP A 62 1.68 2.12 -22.64
N ARG A 63 0.70 1.35 -22.16
CA ARG A 63 -0.67 1.81 -21.91
C ARG A 63 -1.01 1.58 -20.44
N ALA A 64 -1.63 2.58 -19.81
CA ALA A 64 -2.09 2.50 -18.44
C ALA A 64 -3.59 2.80 -18.38
N TYR A 65 -4.33 1.89 -17.77
CA TYR A 65 -5.75 2.00 -17.53
C TYR A 65 -6.02 1.73 -16.05
N TYR A 66 -7.02 2.35 -15.47
CA TYR A 66 -7.39 2.11 -14.08
C TYR A 66 -8.70 1.32 -13.97
N ILE A 67 -8.79 0.54 -12.89
CA ILE A 67 -10.02 -0.11 -12.43
C ILE A 67 -10.32 0.49 -11.05
N LEU A 68 -11.44 1.19 -10.93
CA LEU A 68 -11.92 1.68 -9.64
C LEU A 68 -13.17 0.88 -9.24
N PRO A 69 -13.04 -0.17 -8.39
CA PRO A 69 -14.20 -0.91 -7.91
C PRO A 69 -15.04 -0.05 -6.96
N PRO A 70 -16.34 -0.36 -6.84
CA PRO A 70 -17.41 0.45 -7.41
C PRO A 70 -17.36 1.94 -6.98
N GLY A 71 -17.22 2.82 -7.98
CA GLY A 71 -17.34 4.27 -7.85
C GLY A 71 -16.19 4.94 -7.10
N ASN A 72 -15.74 6.10 -7.57
CA ASN A 72 -14.83 6.93 -6.76
C ASN A 72 -15.44 7.35 -5.42
N PHE A 73 -16.77 7.34 -5.35
CA PHE A 73 -17.52 7.77 -4.19
C PHE A 73 -17.69 6.63 -3.16
N GLY A 74 -17.04 6.77 -2.01
CA GLY A 74 -17.15 5.84 -0.88
C GLY A 74 -18.02 6.37 0.26
N GLY A 75 -18.79 7.43 0.00
CA GLY A 75 -19.59 8.14 0.99
C GLY A 75 -21.00 7.57 1.16
N PHE A 76 -21.75 8.16 2.10
CA PHE A 76 -23.17 7.87 2.28
C PHE A 76 -23.98 9.17 2.44
N PRO A 77 -25.13 9.33 1.75
CA PRO A 77 -25.79 8.36 0.85
C PRO A 77 -25.01 8.16 -0.46
N THR A 78 -25.19 7.01 -1.10
CA THR A 78 -24.63 6.73 -2.44
C THR A 78 -25.20 7.68 -3.49
N THR A 79 -24.42 7.91 -4.54
CA THR A 79 -24.76 8.71 -5.73
C THR A 79 -24.88 7.82 -6.97
N ASP A 80 -25.18 8.42 -8.13
CA ASP A 80 -25.24 7.69 -9.41
C ASP A 80 -23.85 7.18 -9.83
N GLU A 81 -22.78 7.88 -9.44
CA GLU A 81 -21.36 7.56 -9.69
C GLU A 81 -20.79 6.52 -8.70
N SER A 82 -21.61 5.98 -7.80
CA SER A 82 -21.16 4.98 -6.82
C SER A 82 -21.00 3.59 -7.42
N LEU A 83 -21.69 3.24 -8.52
CA LEU A 83 -21.72 1.88 -9.09
C LEU A 83 -21.68 1.85 -10.62
N ASP A 84 -21.61 3.00 -11.28
CA ASP A 84 -21.75 3.19 -12.73
C ASP A 84 -20.64 2.52 -13.57
N GLN A 85 -19.44 2.37 -13.01
CA GLN A 85 -18.31 1.73 -13.68
C GLN A 85 -18.34 0.18 -13.63
N LEU A 86 -19.22 -0.43 -12.83
CA LEU A 86 -19.25 -1.90 -12.68
C LEU A 86 -19.54 -2.61 -14.00
N ALA A 87 -20.51 -2.12 -14.78
CA ALA A 87 -20.89 -2.72 -16.06
C ALA A 87 -19.80 -2.52 -17.12
N LEU A 88 -19.04 -1.42 -17.03
CA LEU A 88 -17.91 -1.14 -17.91
C LEU A 88 -16.85 -2.23 -17.75
N TYR A 89 -16.38 -2.46 -16.52
CA TYR A 89 -15.32 -3.44 -16.25
C TYR A 89 -15.79 -4.90 -16.41
N ASP A 90 -17.05 -5.22 -16.12
CA ASP A 90 -17.61 -6.56 -16.35
C ASP A 90 -17.75 -6.90 -17.85
N GLY A 91 -17.63 -5.90 -18.74
CA GLY A 91 -17.72 -6.09 -20.19
C GLY A 91 -16.68 -7.06 -20.78
N LEU A 92 -15.53 -7.25 -20.12
CA LEU A 92 -14.53 -8.24 -20.55
C LEU A 92 -14.90 -9.67 -20.16
N THR A 93 -15.66 -9.87 -19.08
CA THR A 93 -16.07 -11.19 -18.58
C THR A 93 -16.69 -12.09 -19.66
N PRO A 94 -17.63 -11.63 -20.50
CA PRO A 94 -18.19 -12.44 -21.58
C PRO A 94 -17.21 -12.75 -22.72
N LEU A 95 -16.17 -11.93 -22.93
CA LEU A 95 -15.22 -12.07 -24.06
C LEU A 95 -14.18 -13.17 -23.83
N ARG A 96 -13.88 -13.54 -22.58
CA ARG A 96 -12.91 -14.60 -22.26
C ARG A 96 -11.52 -14.34 -22.89
N ASP A 97 -11.08 -15.21 -23.79
CA ASP A 97 -9.82 -15.14 -24.52
C ASP A 97 -9.93 -14.35 -25.84
N GLU A 98 -11.12 -13.84 -26.17
CA GLU A 98 -11.41 -13.03 -27.35
C GLU A 98 -11.38 -11.51 -27.05
N VAL A 99 -10.41 -11.06 -26.25
CA VAL A 99 -10.22 -9.64 -25.89
C VAL A 99 -9.32 -8.95 -26.93
N SER A 100 -9.78 -7.82 -27.46
CA SER A 100 -9.02 -6.95 -28.37
C SER A 100 -8.60 -5.64 -27.69
N ASP A 101 -7.68 -4.91 -28.32
CA ASP A 101 -7.25 -3.59 -27.85
C ASP A 101 -8.41 -2.59 -27.79
N ALA A 102 -9.36 -2.68 -28.72
CA ALA A 102 -10.55 -1.84 -28.77
C ALA A 102 -11.49 -2.13 -27.58
N ASP A 103 -11.58 -3.40 -27.15
CA ASP A 103 -12.36 -3.75 -25.96
C ASP A 103 -11.74 -3.13 -24.71
N ILE A 104 -10.41 -3.09 -24.61
CA ILE A 104 -9.73 -2.42 -23.48
C ILE A 104 -9.96 -0.91 -23.51
N GLU A 105 -9.85 -0.27 -24.68
CA GLU A 105 -10.09 1.18 -24.84
C GLU A 105 -11.53 1.58 -24.54
N GLU A 106 -12.50 0.72 -24.85
CA GLU A 106 -13.92 0.97 -24.59
C GLU A 106 -14.30 0.70 -23.14
N LEU A 107 -13.75 -0.36 -22.53
CA LEU A 107 -14.20 -0.87 -21.24
C LEU A 107 -13.35 -0.44 -20.05
N PHE A 108 -12.27 0.31 -20.28
CA PHE A 108 -11.40 0.80 -19.21
C PHE A 108 -11.12 2.28 -19.38
N LEU A 109 -11.04 2.96 -18.22
CA LEU A 109 -10.75 4.38 -18.18
C LEU A 109 -9.24 4.62 -18.25
N PRO A 110 -8.77 5.57 -19.06
CA PRO A 110 -7.34 5.87 -19.21
C PRO A 110 -6.77 6.47 -17.93
N ALA A 111 -5.54 6.10 -17.58
CA ALA A 111 -4.84 6.61 -16.40
C ALA A 111 -3.87 7.75 -16.76
N ASP A 112 -4.39 8.87 -17.29
CA ASP A 112 -3.60 9.95 -17.89
C ASP A 112 -3.83 11.36 -17.29
N PHE A 113 -4.40 11.44 -16.08
CA PHE A 113 -4.69 12.67 -15.31
C PHE A 113 -5.69 13.66 -15.96
N GLU A 114 -6.14 13.42 -17.19
CA GLU A 114 -7.13 14.26 -17.85
C GLU A 114 -8.56 13.89 -17.37
N PRO A 115 -9.44 14.88 -17.10
CA PRO A 115 -10.83 14.61 -16.78
C PRO A 115 -11.55 13.94 -17.96
N ILE A 116 -12.41 12.97 -17.65
CA ILE A 116 -13.22 12.26 -18.65
C ILE A 116 -14.62 12.88 -18.74
N GLY A 117 -15.05 13.19 -19.96
CA GLY A 117 -16.41 13.66 -20.22
C GLY A 117 -16.72 15.07 -19.73
N GLU A 118 -17.95 15.29 -19.26
CA GLU A 118 -18.39 16.57 -18.72
C GLU A 118 -17.86 16.77 -17.29
N THR A 119 -17.29 17.96 -17.02
CA THR A 119 -16.75 18.29 -15.70
C THR A 119 -17.64 19.23 -14.91
N THR A 120 -17.59 19.10 -13.58
CA THR A 120 -18.23 20.02 -12.63
C THR A 120 -17.19 20.59 -11.66
N ILE A 121 -17.21 21.91 -11.46
CA ILE A 121 -16.30 22.57 -10.51
C ILE A 121 -16.85 22.46 -9.08
N GLU A 122 -16.01 22.01 -8.15
CA GLU A 122 -16.26 22.05 -6.71
C GLU A 122 -15.74 23.39 -6.14
N ASP A 123 -16.64 24.21 -5.59
CA ASP A 123 -16.28 25.50 -5.02
C ASP A 123 -15.79 25.35 -3.57
N THR A 124 -14.48 25.48 -3.39
CA THR A 124 -13.81 25.44 -2.08
C THR A 124 -13.66 26.83 -1.45
N GLY A 125 -13.87 27.90 -2.21
CA GLY A 125 -13.54 29.27 -1.81
C GLY A 125 -12.04 29.58 -1.65
N ARG A 126 -11.13 28.61 -1.89
CA ARG A 126 -9.68 28.80 -1.77
C ARG A 126 -9.08 29.31 -3.07
N SER A 127 -8.41 30.45 -3.02
CA SER A 127 -7.66 30.98 -4.17
C SER A 127 -6.47 30.09 -4.51
N GLY A 128 -6.22 29.86 -5.80
CA GLY A 128 -5.10 29.04 -6.25
C GLY A 128 -5.37 27.53 -6.24
N LEU A 129 -6.57 27.10 -5.87
CA LEU A 129 -7.04 25.71 -5.92
C LEU A 129 -8.21 25.58 -6.89
N THR A 130 -8.16 24.57 -7.76
CA THR A 130 -9.27 24.14 -8.60
C THR A 130 -9.48 22.64 -8.40
N ILE A 131 -10.73 22.26 -8.13
CA ILE A 131 -11.15 20.87 -8.03
C ILE A 131 -12.26 20.67 -9.07
N GLU A 132 -12.02 19.77 -10.02
CA GLU A 132 -13.00 19.39 -11.05
C GLU A 132 -13.36 17.93 -10.85
N TYR A 133 -14.65 17.62 -10.83
CA TYR A 133 -15.15 16.25 -10.90
C TYR A 133 -15.47 15.92 -12.35
N ASP A 134 -14.96 14.79 -12.83
CA ASP A 134 -15.27 14.26 -14.15
C ASP A 134 -16.63 13.52 -14.18
N GLU A 135 -17.02 12.97 -15.33
CA GLU A 135 -18.33 12.31 -15.48
C GLU A 135 -18.47 11.01 -14.65
N PHE A 136 -17.36 10.48 -14.13
CA PHE A 136 -17.29 9.29 -13.28
C PHE A 136 -17.08 9.63 -11.79
N GLY A 137 -17.19 10.92 -11.43
CA GLY A 137 -16.97 11.40 -10.08
C GLY A 137 -15.53 11.29 -9.60
N VAL A 138 -14.55 11.23 -10.50
CA VAL A 138 -13.12 11.30 -10.17
C VAL A 138 -12.75 12.78 -9.89
N PRO A 139 -12.16 13.12 -8.73
CA PRO A 139 -11.66 14.45 -8.50
C PRO A 139 -10.29 14.69 -9.16
N HIS A 140 -10.18 15.77 -9.93
CA HIS A 140 -8.93 16.32 -10.47
C HIS A 140 -8.56 17.57 -9.68
N VAL A 141 -7.46 17.49 -8.92
CA VAL A 141 -7.00 18.55 -8.02
C VAL A 141 -5.82 19.28 -8.64
N THR A 142 -6.01 20.57 -8.96
CA THR A 142 -4.95 21.45 -9.47
C THR A 142 -4.71 22.60 -8.51
N GLY A 143 -3.46 22.82 -8.10
CA GLY A 143 -3.06 23.89 -7.19
C GLY A 143 -1.90 24.73 -7.73
N GLU A 144 -1.88 26.03 -7.40
CA GLU A 144 -0.74 26.92 -7.67
C GLU A 144 0.49 26.57 -6.82
N THR A 145 0.25 25.98 -5.64
CA THR A 145 1.28 25.54 -4.72
C THR A 145 1.08 24.09 -4.29
N ARG A 146 2.14 23.47 -3.74
CA ARG A 146 2.06 22.14 -3.12
C ARG A 146 1.04 22.09 -1.98
N GLU A 147 0.97 23.16 -1.19
CA GLU A 147 0.00 23.30 -0.10
C GLU A 147 -1.45 23.28 -0.63
N ASP A 148 -1.71 23.95 -1.76
CA ASP A 148 -3.05 23.97 -2.35
C ASP A 148 -3.46 22.59 -2.85
N VAL A 149 -2.54 21.83 -3.46
CA VAL A 149 -2.80 20.45 -3.89
C VAL A 149 -3.06 19.54 -2.67
N ALA A 150 -2.23 19.62 -1.62
CA ALA A 150 -2.42 18.83 -0.41
C ALA A 150 -3.75 19.15 0.28
N PHE A 151 -4.10 20.44 0.38
CA PHE A 151 -5.40 20.89 0.88
C PHE A 151 -6.55 20.35 0.03
N GLY A 152 -6.46 20.44 -1.30
CA GLY A 152 -7.49 19.92 -2.20
C GLY A 152 -7.67 18.41 -2.08
N ALA A 153 -6.58 17.66 -1.94
CA ALA A 153 -6.63 16.22 -1.68
C ALA A 153 -7.32 15.88 -0.35
N GLY A 154 -7.08 16.68 0.69
CA GLY A 154 -7.81 16.58 1.96
C GLY A 154 -9.30 16.87 1.81
N TRP A 155 -9.66 17.95 1.09
CA TRP A 155 -11.05 18.33 0.84
C TRP A 155 -11.83 17.20 0.17
N VAL A 156 -11.34 16.67 -0.95
CA VAL A 156 -12.04 15.59 -1.70
C VAL A 156 -12.11 14.31 -0.90
N THR A 157 -11.09 14.01 -0.08
CA THR A 157 -11.13 12.85 0.82
C THR A 157 -12.24 12.97 1.86
N ALA A 158 -12.37 14.14 2.49
CA ALA A 158 -13.44 14.38 3.46
C ALA A 158 -14.82 14.41 2.80
N ARG A 159 -14.93 14.87 1.55
CA ARG A 159 -16.18 14.85 0.78
C ARG A 159 -16.63 13.46 0.40
N ASP A 160 -15.72 12.70 -0.20
CA ASP A 160 -16.08 11.48 -0.92
C ASP A 160 -15.92 10.22 -0.06
N ARG A 161 -15.14 10.28 1.03
CA ARG A 161 -14.79 9.13 1.88
C ARG A 161 -15.10 9.34 3.36
N ASP A 162 -15.98 10.30 3.64
CA ASP A 162 -16.30 10.74 4.99
C ASP A 162 -16.65 9.61 5.97
N LEU A 163 -17.48 8.67 5.51
CA LEU A 163 -17.90 7.51 6.30
C LEU A 163 -16.69 6.66 6.70
N LEU A 164 -15.83 6.33 5.72
CA LEU A 164 -14.63 5.53 5.96
C LEU A 164 -13.66 6.27 6.89
N ILE A 165 -13.46 7.57 6.70
CA ILE A 165 -12.63 8.40 7.57
C ILE A 165 -13.17 8.40 8.99
N SER A 166 -14.49 8.53 9.19
CA SER A 166 -15.11 8.55 10.51
C SER A 166 -14.91 7.25 11.31
N LEU A 167 -14.81 6.11 10.61
CA LEU A 167 -14.55 4.80 11.21
C LEU A 167 -13.05 4.54 11.38
N GLY A 168 -12.25 4.91 10.37
CA GLY A 168 -10.82 4.61 10.27
C GLY A 168 -9.92 5.51 11.12
N ARG A 169 -10.27 6.79 11.28
CA ARG A 169 -9.40 7.80 11.91
C ARG A 169 -8.91 7.38 13.31
N GLY A 170 -9.81 6.87 14.14
CA GLY A 170 -9.46 6.38 15.47
C GLY A 170 -8.70 5.06 15.43
N ALA A 171 -9.22 4.09 14.68
CA ALA A 171 -8.64 2.75 14.55
C ALA A 171 -7.21 2.78 14.00
N ALA A 172 -6.86 3.77 13.18
CA ALA A 172 -5.54 3.94 12.61
C ALA A 172 -4.41 4.03 13.67
N ARG A 173 -4.70 4.50 14.89
CA ARG A 173 -3.72 4.52 16.00
C ARG A 173 -3.27 3.12 16.41
N VAL A 174 -4.11 2.10 16.20
CA VAL A 174 -3.76 0.70 16.51
C VAL A 174 -2.64 0.22 15.60
N ALA A 175 -2.61 0.67 14.34
CA ALA A 175 -1.53 0.34 13.41
C ALA A 175 -0.19 0.95 13.85
N VAL A 176 -0.20 2.18 14.39
CA VAL A 176 1.01 2.81 14.95
C VAL A 176 1.49 2.09 16.22
N ALA A 177 0.56 1.61 17.04
CA ALA A 177 0.87 0.91 18.29
C ALA A 177 1.34 -0.53 18.10
N ASP A 178 1.16 -1.11 16.90
CA ASP A 178 1.54 -2.48 16.55
C ASP A 178 1.07 -3.52 17.60
N ILE A 179 -0.24 -3.51 17.89
CA ILE A 179 -0.80 -4.33 18.97
C ILE A 179 -0.84 -5.80 18.54
N PRO A 180 -0.14 -6.73 19.25
CA PRO A 180 -0.09 -8.13 18.84
C PRO A 180 -1.47 -8.76 18.75
N GLY A 181 -1.77 -9.35 17.58
CA GLY A 181 -3.02 -10.06 17.32
C GLY A 181 -4.25 -9.16 17.10
N ILE A 182 -4.08 -7.83 17.00
CA ILE A 182 -5.16 -6.92 16.62
C ILE A 182 -4.87 -6.35 15.23
N ASP A 183 -5.76 -6.65 14.30
CA ASP A 183 -5.77 -6.02 12.99
C ASP A 183 -6.56 -4.71 13.05
N ALA A 184 -5.88 -3.59 12.74
CA ALA A 184 -6.50 -2.28 12.69
C ALA A 184 -7.60 -2.21 11.62
N PHE A 185 -7.45 -2.90 10.49
CA PHE A 185 -8.45 -2.93 9.42
C PHE A 185 -9.73 -3.65 9.89
N GLY A 186 -9.58 -4.76 10.59
CA GLY A 186 -10.66 -5.46 11.27
C GLY A 186 -11.50 -4.53 12.15
N LEU A 187 -10.88 -3.60 12.89
CA LEU A 187 -11.62 -2.62 13.69
C LEU A 187 -12.48 -1.69 12.84
N VAL A 188 -12.00 -1.22 11.68
CA VAL A 188 -12.78 -0.38 10.77
C VAL A 188 -14.02 -1.12 10.26
N THR A 189 -13.88 -2.39 9.89
CA THR A 189 -14.99 -3.21 9.36
C THR A 189 -16.08 -3.52 10.39
N THR A 190 -15.79 -3.40 11.70
CA THR A 190 -16.81 -3.52 12.75
C THR A 190 -17.80 -2.35 12.77
N ALA A 191 -17.51 -1.29 12.01
CA ALA A 191 -18.27 -0.03 12.00
C ALA A 191 -18.44 0.60 13.40
N SER A 192 -17.53 0.28 14.32
CA SER A 192 -17.53 0.81 15.69
C SER A 192 -16.53 1.96 15.80
N GLN A 193 -16.87 2.97 16.58
CA GLN A 193 -15.93 4.05 16.89
C GLN A 193 -14.84 3.53 17.83
N PHE A 194 -13.59 3.80 17.48
CA PHE A 194 -12.43 3.54 18.31
C PHE A 194 -11.90 4.86 18.84
N VAL A 195 -11.81 4.99 20.17
CA VAL A 195 -11.23 6.18 20.82
C VAL A 195 -9.84 5.81 21.31
N PRO A 196 -8.77 6.39 20.73
CA PRO A 196 -7.41 6.11 21.18
C PRO A 196 -7.18 6.66 22.58
N SER A 197 -6.30 5.99 23.34
CA SER A 197 -5.80 6.52 24.60
C SER A 197 -4.76 7.63 24.37
N GLU A 198 -4.53 8.48 25.36
CA GLU A 198 -3.45 9.48 25.31
C GLU A 198 -2.08 8.85 25.04
N ALA A 199 -1.82 7.64 25.55
CA ALA A 199 -0.59 6.92 25.28
C ALA A 199 -0.46 6.50 23.81
N ALA A 200 -1.57 6.08 23.17
CA ALA A 200 -1.57 5.75 21.75
C ALA A 200 -1.36 7.01 20.90
N GLU A 201 -1.93 8.14 21.29
CA GLU A 201 -1.72 9.42 20.61
C GLU A 201 -0.27 9.93 20.75
N GLN A 202 0.36 9.67 21.90
CA GLN A 202 1.76 9.98 22.11
C GLN A 202 2.66 9.17 21.16
N LEU A 203 2.35 7.90 20.89
CA LEU A 203 3.11 7.10 19.92
C LEU A 203 3.09 7.74 18.52
N VAL A 204 1.96 8.27 18.07
CA VAL A 204 1.87 8.99 16.78
C VAL A 204 2.70 10.28 16.82
N SER A 205 2.62 11.01 17.93
CA SER A 205 3.39 12.24 18.11
C SER A 205 4.90 11.97 18.10
N ASP A 206 5.33 10.85 18.65
CA ASP A 206 6.73 10.40 18.62
C ASP A 206 7.16 10.04 17.19
N GLN A 207 6.27 9.47 16.36
CA GLN A 207 6.55 9.23 14.93
C GLN A 207 6.68 10.54 14.15
N VAL A 208 5.83 11.53 14.42
CA VAL A 208 5.98 12.88 13.84
C VAL A 208 7.34 13.48 14.19
N GLN A 209 7.75 13.38 15.44
CA GLN A 209 9.07 13.87 15.86
C GLN A 209 10.20 13.10 15.21
N LEU A 210 10.07 11.77 15.07
CA LEU A 210 11.06 10.93 14.40
C LEU A 210 11.23 11.33 12.92
N ILE A 211 10.14 11.65 12.22
CA ILE A 211 10.18 12.13 10.84
C ILE A 211 10.99 13.43 10.76
N LEU A 212 10.70 14.39 11.64
CA LEU A 212 11.42 15.67 11.70
C LEU A 212 12.92 15.47 12.00
N ASP A 213 13.24 14.66 13.01
CA ASP A 213 14.62 14.43 13.44
C ASP A 213 15.44 13.67 12.39
N THR A 214 14.82 12.75 11.67
CA THR A 214 15.48 11.88 10.68
C THR A 214 15.68 12.58 9.34
N HIS A 215 14.67 13.34 8.90
CA HIS A 215 14.62 13.89 7.55
C HIS A 215 14.83 15.41 7.49
N GLY A 216 14.95 16.11 8.61
CA GLY A 216 15.29 17.54 8.61
C GLY A 216 14.30 18.38 7.78
N ALA A 217 14.82 19.07 6.75
CA ALA A 217 14.01 19.94 5.90
C ALA A 217 12.93 19.17 5.12
N GLU A 218 13.24 17.97 4.62
CA GLU A 218 12.26 17.10 3.98
C GLU A 218 11.20 16.63 4.98
N GLY A 219 11.59 16.38 6.24
CA GLY A 219 10.66 16.07 7.32
C GLY A 219 9.70 17.21 7.61
N GLU A 220 10.19 18.45 7.65
CA GLU A 220 9.37 19.66 7.79
C GLU A 220 8.37 19.80 6.62
N GLU A 221 8.80 19.50 5.39
CA GLU A 221 7.94 19.52 4.21
C GLU A 221 6.82 18.48 4.28
N ILE A 222 7.13 17.26 4.73
CA ILE A 222 6.13 16.18 4.92
C ILE A 222 5.09 16.59 5.96
N ILE A 223 5.50 17.18 7.08
CA ILE A 223 4.59 17.60 8.13
C ILE A 223 3.74 18.80 7.66
N ALA A 224 4.30 19.71 6.87
CA ALA A 224 3.54 20.82 6.27
C ALA A 224 2.46 20.32 5.30
N ASP A 225 2.79 19.35 4.45
CA ASP A 225 1.81 18.70 3.56
C ASP A 225 0.69 18.01 4.35
N ALA A 226 1.05 17.26 5.39
CA ALA A 226 0.08 16.58 6.25
C ALA A 226 -0.85 17.59 6.95
N GLN A 227 -0.32 18.75 7.37
CA GLN A 227 -1.13 19.82 7.94
C GLN A 227 -2.09 20.40 6.89
N ALA A 228 -1.61 20.72 5.69
CA ALA A 228 -2.46 21.26 4.62
C ALA A 228 -3.59 20.29 4.25
N TYR A 229 -3.28 18.99 4.17
CA TYR A 229 -4.26 17.93 3.96
C TYR A 229 -5.32 17.88 5.08
N ALA A 230 -4.88 17.93 6.35
CA ALA A 230 -5.79 17.97 7.50
C ALA A 230 -6.69 19.23 7.50
N ASP A 231 -6.13 20.37 7.13
CA ASP A 231 -6.86 21.63 6.98
C ASP A 231 -7.92 21.53 5.89
N GLY A 232 -7.60 20.91 4.75
CA GLY A 232 -8.55 20.65 3.66
C GLY A 232 -9.74 19.80 4.07
N MET A 233 -9.48 18.72 4.82
CA MET A 233 -10.54 17.86 5.35
C MET A 233 -11.46 18.61 6.31
N THR A 234 -10.87 19.42 7.19
CA THR A 234 -11.58 20.19 8.21
C THR A 234 -12.42 21.29 7.55
N ALA A 235 -11.86 21.98 6.56
CA ALA A 235 -12.56 23.02 5.80
C ALA A 235 -13.81 22.48 5.08
N TYR A 236 -13.74 21.27 4.51
CA TYR A 236 -14.92 20.62 3.92
C TYR A 236 -16.00 20.32 4.98
N TRP A 237 -15.61 19.78 6.14
CA TRP A 237 -16.58 19.52 7.22
C TRP A 237 -17.24 20.80 7.72
N GLU A 238 -16.48 21.89 7.85
CA GLU A 238 -17.02 23.20 8.19
C GLU A 238 -17.98 23.73 7.11
N SER A 239 -17.62 23.64 5.81
CA SER A 239 -18.51 24.09 4.73
C SER A 239 -19.79 23.26 4.62
N ALA A 240 -19.72 21.98 4.96
CA ALA A 240 -20.85 21.05 5.02
C ALA A 240 -21.65 21.13 6.33
N ASN A 241 -21.27 22.00 7.28
CA ASN A 241 -21.87 22.12 8.62
C ASN A 241 -21.89 20.79 9.40
N LEU A 242 -20.83 20.00 9.27
CA LEU A 242 -20.65 18.75 10.01
C LEU A 242 -19.92 19.04 11.33
N ASP A 243 -20.58 18.75 12.45
CA ASP A 243 -20.01 18.92 13.79
C ASP A 243 -18.98 17.82 14.08
N ARG A 244 -17.70 18.12 13.83
CA ARG A 244 -16.58 17.19 13.95
C ARG A 244 -15.37 17.86 14.56
N GLU A 245 -14.59 17.08 15.29
CA GLU A 245 -13.27 17.51 15.75
C GLU A 245 -12.35 17.72 14.53
N PRO A 246 -11.62 18.85 14.46
CA PRO A 246 -10.67 19.13 13.39
C PRO A 246 -9.68 17.99 13.20
N VAL A 247 -9.33 17.73 11.94
CA VAL A 247 -8.26 16.79 11.58
C VAL A 247 -6.92 17.39 11.96
N THR A 248 -5.99 16.54 12.37
CA THR A 248 -4.62 16.90 12.79
C THR A 248 -3.59 16.17 11.94
N VAL A 249 -2.34 16.63 11.99
CA VAL A 249 -1.19 15.90 11.41
C VAL A 249 -1.13 14.46 11.89
N ASN A 250 -1.38 14.22 13.19
CA ASN A 250 -1.37 12.88 13.75
C ASN A 250 -2.42 11.97 13.08
N ASP A 251 -3.57 12.51 12.66
CA ASP A 251 -4.56 11.72 11.92
C ASP A 251 -4.03 11.26 10.57
N VAL A 252 -3.37 12.15 9.83
CA VAL A 252 -2.77 11.85 8.53
C VAL A 252 -1.64 10.81 8.67
N ILE A 253 -0.77 10.99 9.66
CA ILE A 253 0.34 10.06 9.93
C ILE A 253 -0.19 8.69 10.40
N ALA A 254 -1.18 8.65 11.28
CA ALA A 254 -1.78 7.40 11.73
C ALA A 254 -2.43 6.63 10.57
N VAL A 255 -3.16 7.31 9.68
CA VAL A 255 -3.76 6.67 8.49
C VAL A 255 -2.68 6.16 7.53
N THR A 256 -1.55 6.84 7.42
CA THR A 256 -0.42 6.35 6.62
C THR A 256 0.11 5.02 7.18
N ALA A 257 0.30 4.93 8.49
CA ALA A 257 0.67 3.66 9.15
C ALA A 257 -0.40 2.58 9.01
N PHE A 258 -1.68 2.95 9.05
CA PHE A 258 -2.81 2.04 8.82
C PHE A 258 -2.77 1.40 7.43
N ILE A 259 -2.61 2.19 6.36
CA ILE A 259 -2.47 1.65 5.01
C ILE A 259 -1.19 0.79 4.89
N GLY A 260 -0.09 1.26 5.46
CA GLY A 260 1.15 0.49 5.55
C GLY A 260 0.98 -0.86 6.25
N SER A 261 0.15 -0.94 7.30
CA SER A 261 -0.11 -2.19 8.02
C SER A 261 -0.87 -3.22 7.17
N ILE A 262 -1.68 -2.78 6.21
CA ILE A 262 -2.44 -3.69 5.34
C ILE A 262 -1.52 -4.31 4.28
N PHE A 263 -0.71 -3.49 3.61
CA PHE A 263 0.06 -3.92 2.44
C PHE A 263 1.53 -4.24 2.73
N GLY A 264 2.09 -3.64 3.79
CA GLY A 264 3.48 -3.83 4.20
C GLY A 264 3.65 -4.82 5.36
N ALA A 265 2.60 -5.07 6.16
CA ALA A 265 2.63 -6.01 7.28
C ALA A 265 1.79 -7.29 7.02
N GLY A 266 1.52 -7.63 5.76
CA GLY A 266 0.74 -8.80 5.34
C GLY A 266 1.36 -10.18 5.64
N GLY A 267 2.11 -10.31 6.73
CA GLY A 267 2.77 -11.53 7.20
C GLY A 267 3.03 -11.47 8.70
N GLY A 268 3.66 -12.51 9.25
CA GLY A 268 4.06 -12.48 10.66
C GLY A 268 2.93 -12.80 11.63
N SER A 269 2.10 -13.82 11.35
CA SER A 269 1.13 -14.41 12.28
C SER A 269 1.77 -15.01 13.55
N GLU A 270 2.86 -14.44 14.07
CA GLU A 270 3.74 -14.93 15.13
C GLU A 270 2.99 -15.32 16.39
N ALA A 271 1.94 -14.58 16.77
CA ALA A 271 1.12 -14.96 17.93
C ALA A 271 0.38 -16.29 17.69
N VAL A 272 -0.33 -16.42 16.58
CA VAL A 272 -1.06 -17.65 16.20
C VAL A 272 -0.08 -18.79 15.89
N ASN A 273 1.03 -18.47 15.24
CA ASN A 273 2.14 -19.36 14.96
C ASN A 273 2.76 -19.90 16.24
N SER A 274 2.98 -19.05 17.24
CA SER A 274 3.48 -19.47 18.56
C SER A 274 2.50 -20.40 19.27
N GLU A 275 1.19 -20.10 19.19
CA GLU A 275 0.13 -20.98 19.72
C GLU A 275 0.11 -22.33 18.99
N PHE A 276 0.24 -22.33 17.67
CA PHE A 276 0.27 -23.55 16.86
C PHE A 276 1.51 -24.41 17.19
N LEU A 277 2.70 -23.81 17.31
CA LEU A 277 3.90 -24.50 17.78
C LEU A 277 3.71 -25.09 19.18
N ALA A 278 3.17 -24.32 20.12
CA ALA A 278 2.91 -24.79 21.48
C ALA A 278 1.95 -25.99 21.48
N THR A 279 0.90 -25.95 20.66
CA THR A 279 -0.08 -27.03 20.51
C THR A 279 0.56 -28.30 19.94
N LEU A 280 1.42 -28.18 18.93
CA LEU A 280 2.18 -29.30 18.37
C LEU A 280 3.10 -29.93 19.42
N GLN A 281 3.81 -29.10 20.19
CA GLN A 281 4.72 -29.58 21.24
C GLN A 281 3.99 -30.25 22.41
N GLU A 282 2.79 -29.75 22.78
CA GLU A 282 1.94 -30.38 23.79
C GLU A 282 1.41 -31.75 23.32
N THR A 283 1.02 -31.85 22.05
CA THR A 283 0.37 -33.06 21.50
C THR A 283 1.38 -34.15 21.12
N LEU A 284 2.50 -33.78 20.52
CA LEU A 284 3.48 -34.70 19.93
C LEU A 284 4.76 -34.85 20.78
N GLY A 285 4.92 -34.01 21.80
CA GLY A 285 6.16 -33.85 22.54
C GLY A 285 7.11 -32.85 21.88
N ALA A 286 8.08 -32.34 22.66
CA ALA A 286 8.90 -31.20 22.27
C ALA A 286 9.64 -31.36 20.93
N GLU A 287 10.23 -32.55 20.69
CA GLU A 287 11.02 -32.85 19.51
C GLU A 287 10.15 -33.05 18.28
N LEU A 288 9.20 -33.98 18.33
CA LEU A 288 8.33 -34.29 17.19
C LEU A 288 7.40 -33.12 16.85
N GLY A 289 6.96 -32.36 17.84
CA GLY A 289 6.18 -31.14 17.62
C GLY A 289 6.97 -30.04 16.93
N ARG A 290 8.27 -29.91 17.22
CA ARG A 290 9.17 -28.98 16.52
C ARG A 290 9.41 -29.42 15.07
N GLN A 291 9.65 -30.70 14.84
CA GLN A 291 9.82 -31.24 13.48
C GLN A 291 8.56 -31.02 12.63
N ALA A 292 7.38 -31.32 13.19
CA ALA A 292 6.11 -31.08 12.50
C ALA A 292 5.88 -29.58 12.20
N TRP A 293 6.33 -28.69 13.08
CA TRP A 293 6.29 -27.24 12.83
C TRP A 293 7.16 -26.84 11.64
N GLU A 294 8.42 -27.30 11.62
CA GLU A 294 9.39 -26.99 10.57
C GLU A 294 8.98 -27.55 9.20
N ASP A 295 8.32 -28.72 9.19
CA ASP A 295 7.75 -29.31 7.97
C ASP A 295 6.56 -28.52 7.41
N LEU A 296 5.72 -27.94 8.27
CA LEU A 296 4.50 -27.23 7.87
C LEU A 296 4.74 -25.75 7.58
N LEU A 297 5.72 -25.14 8.23
CA LEU A 297 6.07 -23.73 8.13
C LEU A 297 7.58 -23.58 7.92
N PRO A 298 8.10 -24.05 6.77
CA PRO A 298 9.51 -23.90 6.45
C PRO A 298 9.86 -22.41 6.36
N GLY A 299 11.05 -22.05 6.85
CA GLY A 299 11.53 -20.66 6.79
C GLY A 299 11.91 -20.21 5.39
N ASP A 300 12.24 -21.16 4.50
CA ASP A 300 12.61 -20.95 3.11
C ASP A 300 12.30 -22.24 2.32
N ASP A 301 11.86 -22.09 1.06
CA ASP A 301 11.64 -23.20 0.13
C ASP A 301 12.55 -22.99 -1.08
N PRO A 302 13.62 -23.79 -1.26
CA PRO A 302 14.57 -23.61 -2.35
C PRO A 302 13.97 -23.92 -3.73
N GLU A 303 12.79 -24.54 -3.80
CA GLU A 303 12.07 -24.77 -5.05
C GLU A 303 11.11 -23.62 -5.39
N ALA A 304 10.98 -22.62 -4.52
CA ALA A 304 10.13 -21.45 -4.76
C ALA A 304 10.67 -20.62 -5.94
N PRO A 305 9.82 -20.27 -6.93
CA PRO A 305 10.21 -19.36 -8.00
C PRO A 305 10.63 -17.99 -7.42
N THR A 306 11.79 -17.51 -7.82
CA THR A 306 12.32 -16.20 -7.40
C THR A 306 12.07 -15.13 -8.45
N THR A 307 11.81 -13.89 -8.01
CA THR A 307 11.69 -12.73 -8.90
C THR A 307 13.01 -12.40 -9.60
N LEU A 308 14.13 -12.69 -8.94
CA LEU A 308 15.49 -12.49 -9.45
C LEU A 308 16.15 -13.85 -9.69
N GLU A 309 16.88 -13.96 -10.79
CA GLU A 309 17.82 -15.07 -10.98
C GLU A 309 19.04 -14.84 -10.06
N GLU A 310 19.60 -15.92 -9.51
CA GLU A 310 20.85 -15.87 -8.72
C GLU A 310 22.09 -15.52 -9.57
#